data_AF-A0A8H6KVN1-F1
#
_entry.id   AF-A0A8H6KVN1-F1
#
_cell.length_a   1.000
_cell.length_b   1.000
_cell.length_c   1.000
_cell.angle_alpha   90.00
_cell.angle_beta   90.00
_cell.angle_gamma   90.00
#
_symmetry.space_group_name_H-M   'P 1'
#
loop_
_entity.id
_entity.type
_entity.pdbx_description
1 polymer ?
#
loop_
_entity_poly.entity_id
_entity_poly.type
_entity_poly.pdbx_seq_one_letter_code
_entity_poly.pdbx_strand_id
1 'polypeptide(L)'
;MEKQDARDFLTSLLNKTLRIVATDGRMFLGHFKCTDPVTSTTPCVLSLGFLLTFLTVPQDRNVVLANTYEYRQPSAQQLTEVAKNAASGSGSVTMDMTSRYLGLVVVPGQYIVKIEVEEFTSQIQGRNPYADAVVI
;
A
#
# COMPACT_ATOMS: atom_id res chain seq x y z
N MET A 1 8.34 5.75 -18.73
CA MET A 1 8.67 4.37 -18.34
C MET A 1 8.12 3.47 -19.42
N GLU A 2 8.98 2.71 -20.09
CA GLU A 2 8.50 1.77 -21.10
C GLU A 2 7.63 0.70 -20.44
N LYS A 3 6.66 0.15 -21.18
CA LYS A 3 5.71 -0.84 -20.65
C LYS A 3 6.43 -2.08 -20.11
N GLN A 4 7.61 -2.39 -20.65
CA GLN A 4 8.42 -3.53 -20.22
C GLN A 4 9.11 -3.25 -18.88
N ASP A 5 9.79 -2.11 -18.72
CA ASP A 5 10.42 -1.72 -17.45
C ASP A 5 9.41 -1.71 -16.30
N ALA A 6 8.19 -1.24 -16.57
CA ALA A 6 7.10 -1.24 -15.59
C ALA A 6 6.69 -2.66 -15.16
N ARG A 7 6.67 -3.61 -16.09
CA ARG A 7 6.38 -5.02 -15.81
C ARG A 7 7.49 -5.65 -15.00
N ASP A 8 8.74 -5.37 -15.37
CA ASP A 8 9.91 -5.92 -14.68
C ASP A 8 9.97 -5.38 -13.24
N PHE A 9 9.68 -4.09 -13.05
CA PHE A 9 9.54 -3.48 -11.74
C PHE A 9 8.43 -4.12 -10.90
N LEU A 10 7.20 -4.24 -11.42
CA LEU A 10 6.10 -4.89 -10.70
C LEU A 10 6.39 -6.37 -10.41
N THR A 11 7.08 -7.05 -11.33
CA THR A 11 7.52 -8.44 -11.15
C THR A 11 8.52 -8.55 -9.99
N SER A 12 9.43 -7.58 -9.86
CA SER A 12 10.39 -7.53 -8.75
C SER A 12 9.74 -7.33 -7.37
N LEU A 13 8.47 -6.88 -7.34
CA LEU A 13 7.70 -6.70 -6.11
C LEU A 13 6.87 -7.93 -5.74
N LEU A 14 6.72 -8.91 -6.64
CA LEU A 14 5.92 -10.11 -6.39
C LEU A 14 6.43 -10.86 -5.15
N ASN A 15 5.48 -11.32 -4.34
CA ASN A 15 5.69 -11.99 -3.06
C ASN A 15 6.41 -11.17 -1.99
N LYS A 16 6.77 -9.90 -2.24
CA LYS A 16 7.23 -9.00 -1.20
C LYS A 16 6.06 -8.52 -0.35
N THR A 17 6.35 -8.21 0.90
CA THR A 17 5.37 -7.60 1.80
C THR A 17 5.21 -6.13 1.43
N LEU A 18 3.98 -5.73 1.12
CA LEU A 18 3.62 -4.35 0.86
C LEU A 18 2.77 -3.81 2.01
N ARG A 19 3.06 -2.57 2.38
CA ARG A 19 2.29 -1.75 3.29
C ARG A 19 1.52 -0.72 2.48
N ILE A 20 0.20 -0.89 2.42
CA ILE A 20 -0.71 -0.02 1.69
C ILE A 20 -1.46 0.85 2.68
N VAL A 21 -1.41 2.17 2.48
CA VAL A 21 -2.22 3.14 3.23
C VAL A 21 -3.43 3.49 2.39
N ALA A 22 -4.61 3.27 2.96
CA ALA A 22 -5.88 3.60 2.34
C ALA A 22 -6.36 5.01 2.71
N THR A 23 -7.28 5.57 1.91
CA THR A 23 -7.86 6.91 2.10
C THR A 23 -8.61 7.08 3.42
N ASP A 24 -9.10 5.99 4.01
CA ASP A 24 -9.81 5.98 5.28
C ASP A 24 -8.89 5.90 6.51
N GLY A 25 -7.57 5.94 6.30
CA GLY A 25 -6.56 5.82 7.35
C GLY A 25 -6.27 4.38 7.78
N ARG A 26 -6.86 3.37 7.12
CA ARG A 26 -6.50 1.97 7.34
C ARG A 26 -5.18 1.65 6.67
N MET A 27 -4.44 0.72 7.26
CA MET A 27 -3.25 0.16 6.63
C MET A 27 -3.43 -1.33 6.38
N PHE A 28 -3.11 -1.77 5.16
CA PHE A 28 -3.09 -3.18 4.79
C PHE A 28 -1.65 -3.63 4.63
N LEU A 29 -1.28 -4.67 5.36
CA LEU A 29 0.05 -5.28 5.27
C LEU A 29 -0.10 -6.71 4.77
N GLY A 30 0.46 -7.02 3.60
CA GLY A 30 0.34 -8.37 3.02
C GLY A 30 1.29 -8.62 1.86
N HIS A 31 1.36 -9.86 1.39
CA HIS A 31 2.21 -10.25 0.27
C HIS A 31 1.58 -9.85 -1.06
N PHE A 32 2.31 -9.09 -1.87
CA PHE A 32 1.86 -8.71 -3.21
C PHE A 32 1.81 -9.90 -4.15
N LYS A 33 0.66 -10.13 -4.79
CA LYS A 33 0.48 -11.26 -5.73
C LYS A 33 0.26 -10.83 -7.16
N CYS A 34 -0.54 -9.80 -7.40
CA CYS A 34 -0.75 -9.27 -8.75
C CYS A 34 -1.40 -7.88 -8.71
N THR A 35 -1.35 -7.21 -9.86
CA THR A 35 -2.19 -6.05 -10.18
C THR A 35 -3.19 -6.42 -11.26
N ASP A 36 -4.33 -5.76 -11.26
CA ASP A 36 -5.31 -5.85 -12.34
C ASP A 36 -4.69 -5.42 -13.68
N PRO A 37 -4.89 -6.16 -14.80
CA PRO A 37 -4.51 -5.68 -16.12
C PRO A 37 -5.12 -4.32 -16.44
N VAL A 38 -4.35 -3.48 -17.14
CA VAL A 38 -4.89 -2.28 -17.79
C VAL A 38 -5.88 -2.73 -18.84
N THR A 39 -7.17 -2.53 -18.60
CA THR A 39 -8.15 -2.60 -19.67
C THR A 39 -7.89 -1.38 -20.54
N SER A 40 -7.17 -1.58 -21.65
CA SER A 40 -6.98 -0.55 -22.66
C SER A 40 -8.35 -0.05 -23.07
N THR A 41 -8.71 1.16 -22.63
CA THR A 41 -9.72 2.03 -23.22
C THR A 41 -10.89 1.24 -23.82
N THR A 42 -11.85 0.81 -23.00
CA THR A 42 -13.18 0.55 -23.54
C THR A 42 -13.81 1.91 -23.77
N PRO A 43 -14.03 2.36 -25.02
CA PRO A 43 -14.87 3.53 -25.24
C PRO A 43 -16.28 3.14 -24.81
N CYS A 44 -16.72 3.63 -23.65
CA CYS A 44 -18.14 3.63 -23.32
C CYS A 44 -18.82 4.61 -24.27
N VAL A 45 -19.17 4.16 -25.48
CA VAL A 45 -20.10 4.85 -26.35
C VAL A 45 -21.50 4.74 -25.73
N LEU A 46 -21.75 5.53 -24.68
CA LEU A 46 -23.13 5.82 -24.28
C LEU A 46 -23.76 6.58 -25.46
N SER A 47 -24.57 5.87 -26.24
CA SER A 47 -25.29 6.44 -27.38
C SER A 47 -26.44 7.32 -26.90
N LEU A 48 -26.14 8.44 -26.27
CA LEU A 48 -27.06 9.57 -26.26
C LEU A 48 -26.31 10.75 -26.87
N GLY A 49 -26.67 11.02 -28.12
CA GLY A 49 -25.98 11.99 -28.96
C GLY A 49 -26.03 13.38 -28.37
N PHE A 50 -24.94 13.80 -27.74
CA PHE A 50 -24.41 15.16 -27.80
C PHE A 50 -23.03 15.16 -27.13
N LEU A 51 -22.00 15.57 -27.88
CA LEU A 51 -20.62 15.80 -27.42
C LEU A 51 -19.93 14.56 -26.81
N LEU A 52 -19.02 13.93 -27.56
CA LEU A 52 -18.03 12.96 -27.05
C LEU A 52 -17.10 13.65 -26.04
N THR A 53 -17.55 13.85 -24.80
CA THR A 53 -16.61 14.03 -23.69
C THR A 53 -15.99 12.68 -23.41
N PHE A 54 -14.73 12.51 -23.83
CA PHE A 54 -13.88 11.43 -23.37
C PHE A 54 -13.74 11.55 -21.86
N LEU A 55 -14.64 10.90 -21.11
CA LEU A 55 -14.51 10.83 -19.66
C LEU A 55 -13.43 9.78 -19.37
N THR A 56 -12.18 10.21 -19.39
CA THR A 56 -11.06 9.42 -18.88
C THR A 56 -11.30 9.21 -17.39
N VAL A 57 -11.92 8.08 -17.04
CA VAL A 57 -11.96 7.62 -15.65
C VAL A 57 -10.52 7.25 -15.28
N PRO A 58 -9.91 7.86 -14.25
CA PRO A 58 -8.60 7.44 -13.79
C PRO A 58 -8.66 5.96 -13.41
N GLN A 59 -7.90 5.13 -14.14
CA GLN A 59 -7.80 3.70 -13.87
C GLN A 59 -6.71 3.48 -12.83
N ASP A 60 -7.06 3.66 -11.56
CA ASP A 60 -6.21 3.17 -10.49
C ASP A 60 -6.28 1.63 -10.48
N ARG A 61 -5.11 0.97 -10.43
CA ARG A 61 -5.06 -0.50 -10.51
C ARG A 61 -5.40 -1.12 -9.17
N ASN A 62 -6.26 -2.14 -9.21
CA ASN A 62 -6.51 -2.97 -8.03
C ASN A 62 -5.26 -3.80 -7.71
N VAL A 63 -5.00 -3.97 -6.42
CA VAL A 63 -3.86 -4.74 -5.90
C VAL A 63 -4.37 -5.93 -5.12
N VAL A 64 -3.84 -7.12 -5.42
CA VAL A 64 -4.18 -8.34 -4.69
C VAL A 64 -3.08 -8.65 -3.68
N LEU A 65 -3.48 -8.76 -2.41
CA LEU A 65 -2.59 -9.09 -1.29
C LEU A 65 -3.01 -10.41 -0.64
N ALA A 66 -2.04 -11.28 -0.38
CA ALA A 66 -2.24 -12.52 0.38
C ALA A 66 -1.66 -12.40 1.79
N ASN A 67 -2.22 -13.19 2.73
CA ASN A 67 -1.82 -13.20 4.14
C ASN A 67 -1.90 -11.80 4.78
N THR A 68 -2.95 -11.07 4.47
CA THR A 68 -3.06 -9.64 4.76
C THR A 68 -3.58 -9.38 6.17
N TYR A 69 -2.99 -8.38 6.83
CA TYR A 69 -3.45 -7.80 8.08
C TYR A 69 -3.98 -6.38 7.85
N GLU A 70 -5.12 -6.06 8.43
CA GLU A 70 -5.67 -4.70 8.51
C GLU A 70 -5.29 -4.10 9.85
N TYR A 71 -4.63 -2.94 9.82
CA TYR A 71 -4.36 -2.13 11.00
C TYR A 71 -5.29 -0.92 11.00
N ARG A 72 -5.96 -0.72 12.13
CA ARG A 72 -6.81 0.46 12.36
C ARG A 72 -6.11 1.43 13.28
N GLN A 73 -6.19 2.71 12.93
CA GLN A 73 -5.69 3.77 13.78
C GLN A 73 -6.54 3.84 15.08
N PRO A 74 -5.91 3.97 16.26
CA PRO A 74 -6.63 4.18 17.50
C PRO A 74 -7.47 5.46 17.42
N SER A 75 -8.62 5.45 18.10
CA SER A 75 -9.57 6.56 18.05
C SER A 75 -8.95 7.85 18.57
N ALA A 76 -9.41 9.00 18.05
CA ALA A 76 -8.90 10.32 18.44
C ALA A 76 -8.95 10.57 19.97
N GLN A 77 -9.91 9.97 20.67
CA GLN A 77 -10.03 10.05 22.13
C GLN A 77 -8.83 9.39 22.84
N GLN A 78 -8.44 8.18 22.41
CA GLN A 78 -7.28 7.47 22.94
C GLN A 78 -5.97 8.21 22.66
N LEU A 79 -5.87 8.86 21.49
CA LEU A 79 -4.73 9.73 21.17
C LEU A 79 -4.65 10.92 22.13
N THR A 80 -5.78 11.53 22.51
CA THR A 80 -5.77 12.66 23.46
C THR A 80 -5.44 12.24 24.89
N GLU A 81 -5.88 11.06 25.35
CA GLU A 81 -5.53 10.55 26.67
C GLU A 81 -4.04 10.20 26.76
N VAL A 82 -3.51 9.56 25.72
CA VAL A 82 -2.08 9.27 25.60
C VAL A 82 -1.25 10.55 25.53
N ALA A 83 -1.68 11.55 24.75
CA ALA A 83 -0.99 12.85 24.69
C ALA A 83 -1.01 13.59 26.04
N LYS A 84 -2.11 13.52 26.79
CA LYS A 84 -2.20 14.07 28.15
C LYS A 84 -1.28 13.33 29.13
N ASN A 85 -1.14 12.02 29.00
CA ASN A 85 -0.27 11.21 29.84
C ASN A 85 1.22 11.36 29.49
N ALA A 86 1.55 11.59 28.22
CA ALA A 86 2.93 11.83 27.74
C ALA A 86 3.48 13.20 28.15
N ALA A 87 2.62 14.20 28.42
CA ALA A 87 3.04 15.49 28.97
C ALA A 87 3.67 15.38 30.37
N SER A 88 3.49 14.25 31.06
CA SER A 88 4.04 13.99 32.41
C SER A 88 5.31 13.12 32.40
N GLY A 89 5.79 12.64 31.25
CA GLY A 89 6.99 11.79 31.18
C GLY A 89 7.45 11.51 29.75
N SER A 90 8.71 11.88 29.44
CA SER A 90 9.39 11.69 28.15
C SER A 90 9.69 10.21 27.86
N GLY A 91 8.67 9.42 27.54
CA GLY A 91 8.78 8.03 27.12
C GLY A 91 8.13 7.80 25.75
N SER A 92 8.79 7.04 24.88
CA SER A 92 8.22 6.55 23.62
C SER A 92 6.92 5.79 23.90
N VAL A 93 5.78 6.29 23.37
CA VAL A 93 4.49 5.66 23.57
C VAL A 93 4.30 4.52 22.57
N THR A 94 4.28 3.29 23.06
CA THR A 94 3.80 2.12 22.34
C THR A 94 2.28 2.21 22.20
N MET A 95 1.78 2.48 20.99
CA MET A 95 0.35 2.44 20.70
C MET A 95 -0.06 1.02 20.29
N ASP A 96 -1.05 0.45 20.97
CA ASP A 96 -1.70 -0.80 20.56
C ASP A 96 -2.54 -0.55 19.31
N MET A 97 -1.94 -0.76 18.15
CA MET A 97 -2.64 -0.77 16.87
C MET A 97 -3.48 -2.05 16.79
N THR A 98 -4.81 -1.93 16.80
CA THR A 98 -5.69 -3.11 16.65
C THR A 98 -5.49 -3.72 15.26
N SER A 99 -4.90 -4.92 15.21
CA SER A 99 -4.66 -5.66 13.97
C SER A 99 -5.69 -6.77 13.79
N ARG A 100 -6.11 -7.00 12.55
CA ARG A 100 -7.02 -8.09 12.17
C ARG A 100 -6.45 -8.85 10.98
N TYR A 101 -6.38 -10.17 11.08
CA TYR A 101 -6.04 -11.02 9.95
C TYR A 101 -7.23 -11.13 8.97
N LEU A 102 -6.99 -10.84 7.70
CA LEU A 102 -7.98 -10.90 6.61
C LEU A 102 -7.73 -12.06 5.64
N GLY A 103 -6.48 -12.45 5.40
CA GLY A 103 -6.13 -13.49 4.42
C GLY A 103 -5.90 -12.94 3.00
N LEU A 104 -6.64 -13.41 2.00
CA LEU A 104 -6.53 -12.96 0.61
C LEU A 104 -7.54 -11.83 0.34
N VAL A 105 -7.06 -10.66 -0.05
CA VAL A 105 -7.90 -9.47 -0.27
C VAL A 105 -7.53 -8.75 -1.55
N VAL A 106 -8.52 -8.06 -2.12
CA VAL A 106 -8.34 -7.13 -3.24
C VAL A 106 -8.52 -5.72 -2.69
N VAL A 107 -7.49 -4.90 -2.79
CA VAL A 107 -7.54 -3.48 -2.43
C VAL A 107 -7.86 -2.68 -3.70
N PRO A 108 -8.99 -1.95 -3.74
CA PRO A 108 -9.34 -1.13 -4.89
C PRO A 108 -8.31 -0.01 -5.08
N GLY A 109 -7.85 0.20 -6.32
CA GLY A 109 -6.83 1.19 -6.62
C GLY A 109 -7.22 2.61 -6.19
N GLN A 110 -8.49 2.97 -6.35
CA GLN A 110 -9.04 4.30 -6.05
C GLN A 110 -8.89 4.75 -4.59
N TYR A 111 -8.67 3.80 -3.67
CA TYR A 111 -8.50 4.10 -2.25
C TYR A 111 -7.04 4.04 -1.80
N ILE A 112 -6.09 3.76 -2.70
CA ILE A 112 -4.68 3.65 -2.36
C ILE A 112 -4.05 5.03 -2.33
N VAL A 113 -3.60 5.46 -1.16
CA VAL A 113 -2.89 6.74 -0.97
C VAL A 113 -1.39 6.56 -1.09
N LYS A 114 -0.88 5.46 -0.52
CA LYS A 114 0.56 5.17 -0.47
C LYS A 114 0.80 3.67 -0.48
N ILE A 115 1.81 3.25 -1.23
CA ILE A 115 2.33 1.88 -1.20
C ILE A 115 3.80 1.97 -0.80
N GLU A 116 4.17 1.20 0.20
CA GLU A 116 5.55 1.02 0.61
C GLU A 116 5.91 -0.46 0.61
N VAL A 117 7.15 -0.77 0.27
CA VAL A 117 7.69 -2.12 0.43
C VAL A 117 8.19 -2.22 1.87
N GLU A 118 7.68 -3.20 2.61
CA GLU A 118 8.19 -3.49 3.95
C GLU A 118 9.40 -4.39 3.83
N GLU A 119 10.58 -3.78 3.91
CA GLU A 119 11.84 -4.49 4.07
C GLU A 119 12.06 -4.70 5.57
N PHE A 120 11.77 -5.90 6.07
CA PHE A 120 12.02 -6.26 7.46
C PHE A 120 13.51 -6.07 7.77
N THR A 121 13.84 -5.18 8.69
CA THR A 121 15.21 -4.96 9.19
C THR A 121 15.84 -6.24 9.75
N SER A 122 15.03 -7.20 10.17
CA SER A 122 15.46 -8.53 10.64
C SER A 122 15.94 -9.47 9.52
N GLN A 123 15.57 -9.26 8.25
CA GLN A 123 16.17 -9.97 7.10
C GLN A 123 17.51 -9.34 6.66
N ILE A 124 17.79 -8.10 7.08
CA ILE A 124 19.04 -7.39 6.78
C ILE A 124 20.18 -7.88 7.68
N GLN A 125 19.88 -8.56 8.79
CA GLN A 125 20.91 -9.10 9.70
C GLN A 125 21.76 -10.23 9.08
N GLY A 126 21.42 -10.68 7.86
CA GLY A 126 22.26 -11.58 7.05
C GLY A 126 22.77 -11.01 5.73
N ARG A 127 22.35 -9.81 5.30
CA ARG A 127 22.80 -9.19 4.05
C ARG A 127 22.78 -7.67 4.19
N ASN A 128 23.90 -7.11 4.63
CA ASN A 128 24.10 -5.67 4.64
C ASN A 128 24.07 -5.14 3.18
N PRO A 129 23.12 -4.27 2.79
CA PRO A 129 23.05 -3.70 1.44
C PRO A 129 24.20 -2.72 1.14
N TYR A 130 25.03 -2.39 2.13
CA TYR A 130 26.25 -1.58 1.98
C TYR A 130 27.54 -2.43 1.92
N ALA A 131 27.46 -3.77 1.95
CA ALA A 131 28.64 -4.63 1.90
C ALA A 131 29.31 -4.69 0.52
N ASP A 132 28.57 -4.39 -0.56
CA ASP A 132 29.10 -4.34 -1.94
C ASP A 132 29.21 -2.92 -2.51
N ALA A 133 29.14 -1.89 -1.65
CA ALA A 133 29.57 -0.54 -2.03
C ALA A 133 31.11 -0.45 -1.93
N VAL A 134 31.75 -0.93 -2.98
CA VAL A 134 33.18 -0.88 -3.36
C VAL A 134 34.00 0.26 -2.72
N VAL A 135 35.20 -0.09 -2.23
CA VAL A 135 36.39 0.79 -2.25
C VAL A 135 37.51 0.05 -2.99
N ILE A 136 37.71 0.45 -4.25
CA ILE A 136 38.83 0.25 -5.20
C ILE A 136 39.29 -1.18 -5.47
#